data_AF-A0A2S3YVU3-F1
#
_entry.id   AF-A0A2S3YVU3-F1
#
_cell.length_a   1.000
_cell.length_b   1.000
_cell.length_c   1.000
_cell.angle_alpha   90.00
_cell.angle_beta   90.00
_cell.angle_gamma   90.00
#
_symmetry.space_group_name_H-M   'P 1'
#
loop_
_entity.id
_entity.type
_entity.pdbx_description
1 polymer ?
#
loop_
_entity_poly.entity_id
_entity_poly.type
_entity_poly.pdbx_seq_one_letter_code
_entity_poly.pdbx_strand_id
1 'polypeptide(L)' 'MTYLDEDAERAVQLFMAEYAVSRDEALRLIVRDWLIGHAYLSQSEEGELTKREPEGDAEIALGGA' A
#
# COMPACT_ATOMS: atom_id res chain seq x y z
N MET A 1 6.24 7.34 -19.34
CA MET A 1 5.99 6.05 -18.69
C MET A 1 7.31 5.57 -18.14
N THR A 2 7.44 5.46 -16.82
CA THR A 2 8.59 4.82 -16.20
C THR A 2 8.54 3.34 -16.57
N TYR A 3 9.51 2.92 -17.38
CA TYR A 3 9.67 1.51 -17.75
C TYR A 3 10.28 0.77 -16.56
N LEU A 4 9.79 -0.43 -16.29
CA LEU A 4 10.46 -1.36 -15.37
C LEU A 4 11.76 -1.82 -16.04
N ASP A 5 12.78 -2.08 -15.23
CA ASP A 5 13.99 -2.75 -15.72
C ASP A 5 13.64 -4.13 -16.31
N GLU A 6 14.47 -4.62 -17.23
CA GLU A 6 14.18 -5.85 -17.98
C GLU A 6 13.93 -7.07 -17.08
N ASP A 7 14.65 -7.16 -15.96
CA ASP A 7 14.47 -8.24 -15.00
C ASP A 7 13.15 -8.12 -14.23
N ALA A 8 12.73 -6.91 -13.88
CA ALA A 8 11.45 -6.66 -13.24
C ALA A 8 10.28 -6.91 -14.20
N GLU A 9 10.39 -6.51 -15.46
CA GLU A 9 9.36 -6.79 -16.48
C GLU A 9 9.25 -8.30 -16.74
N ARG A 10 10.37 -9.03 -16.75
CA ARG A 10 10.37 -10.50 -16.86
C ARG A 10 9.68 -11.16 -15.66
N ALA A 11 9.95 -10.69 -14.45
CA ALA A 11 9.29 -11.19 -13.23
C ALA A 11 7.78 -10.94 -13.25
N VAL A 12 7.35 -9.76 -13.70
CA VAL A 12 5.91 -9.43 -13.85
C VAL A 12 5.25 -10.33 -14.89
N GLN A 13 5.91 -10.60 -16.03
CA GLN A 13 5.37 -11.52 -17.03
C GLN A 13 5.21 -12.95 -16.50
N LEU A 14 6.15 -13.43 -15.68
CA LEU A 14 6.02 -14.74 -15.01
C LEU A 14 4.83 -14.77 -14.06
N PHE A 15 4.65 -13.73 -13.25
CA PHE A 15 3.51 -13.61 -12.35
C PHE A 15 2.18 -13.53 -13.11
N MET A 16 2.13 -12.77 -14.22
CA MET A 16 0.95 -12.72 -15.10
C MET A 16 0.58 -14.10 -15.64
N ALA A 17 1.57 -14.90 -16.06
CA ALA A 17 1.35 -16.24 -16.59
C ALA A 17 0.89 -17.23 -15.51
N GLU A 18 1.44 -17.14 -14.30
CA GLU A 18 1.11 -18.01 -13.18
C GLU A 18 -0.31 -17.77 -12.64
N TYR A 19 -0.69 -16.50 -12.47
CA TYR A 19 -1.98 -16.12 -11.89
C TYR A 19 -3.06 -15.84 -12.95
N ALA A 20 -2.72 -15.93 -14.24
CA ALA A 20 -3.62 -15.63 -15.37
C ALA A 20 -4.26 -14.23 -15.29
N VAL A 21 -3.49 -13.23 -14.88
CA VAL A 21 -3.94 -11.84 -14.68
C VAL A 21 -3.35 -10.88 -15.70
N SER A 22 -3.99 -9.71 -15.85
CA SER A 22 -3.45 -8.63 -16.68
C SER A 22 -2.20 -8.00 -16.03
N ARG A 23 -1.37 -7.30 -16.81
CA ARG A 23 -0.17 -6.62 -16.31
C ARG A 23 -0.49 -5.63 -15.18
N ASP A 24 -1.56 -4.87 -15.36
CA ASP A 24 -2.01 -3.88 -14.40
C ASP A 24 -2.48 -4.54 -13.09
N GLU A 25 -3.18 -5.67 -13.20
CA GLU A 25 -3.62 -6.44 -12.04
C GLU A 25 -2.46 -7.15 -11.33
N ALA A 26 -1.50 -7.71 -12.07
CA ALA A 26 -0.27 -8.26 -11.51
C ALA A 26 0.47 -7.21 -10.68
N LEU A 27 0.62 -5.99 -11.20
CA LEU A 27 1.27 -4.90 -10.48
C LEU A 27 0.51 -4.51 -9.21
N ARG A 28 -0.82 -4.43 -9.26
CA ARG A 28 -1.63 -4.16 -8.06
C ARG A 28 -1.41 -5.22 -6.98
N LEU A 29 -1.44 -6.49 -7.36
CA LEU A 29 -1.28 -7.61 -6.42
C LEU A 29 0.11 -7.61 -5.79
N ILE A 30 1.17 -7.46 -6.60
CA ILE A 30 2.56 -7.41 -6.14
C ILE A 30 2.78 -6.23 -5.18
N VAL A 31 2.30 -5.04 -5.55
CA VAL A 31 2.46 -3.84 -4.72
C VAL A 31 1.64 -3.96 -3.44
N ARG A 32 0.41 -4.48 -3.50
CA ARG A 32 -0.44 -4.70 -2.33
C ARG A 32 0.24 -5.65 -1.33
N ASP A 33 0.75 -6.77 -1.81
CA ASP A 33 1.48 -7.74 -0.97
C ASP A 33 2.71 -7.12 -0.31
N TRP A 34 3.51 -6.38 -1.08
CA TRP A 34 4.68 -5.67 -0.54
C TRP A 34 4.29 -4.65 0.53
N LEU A 35 3.23 -3.87 0.31
CA LEU A 35 2.75 -2.87 1.27
C LEU A 35 2.19 -3.51 2.55
N ILE A 36 1.51 -4.65 2.42
CA ILE A 36 1.05 -5.45 3.55
C ILE A 36 2.24 -5.95 4.38
N GLY A 37 3.26 -6.51 3.73
CA GLY A 37 4.46 -7.03 4.40
C GLY A 37 5.25 -5.97 5.18
N HIS A 38 5.12 -4.69 4.80
CA HIS A 38 5.77 -3.56 5.46
C HIS A 38 4.83 -2.76 6.38
N ALA A 39 3.62 -3.26 6.65
CA ALA A 39 2.60 -2.60 7.47
C ALA A 39 2.16 -1.20 6.98
N TYR A 40 2.36 -0.90 5.69
CA TYR A 40 1.78 0.27 5.04
C TYR A 40 0.31 0.06 4.67
N LEU A 41 -0.10 -1.20 4.50
CA LEU A 41 -1.50 -1.61 4.36
C LEU A 41 -1.82 -2.68 5.40
N SER A 42 -3.03 -2.64 5.92
CA SER A 42 -3.54 -3.71 6.79
C SER A 42 -4.02 -4.88 5.92
N GLN A 43 -3.86 -6.12 6.41
CA GLN A 43 -4.39 -7.31 5.74
C GLN A 43 -5.92 -7.33 5.66
N SER A 44 -6.59 -6.50 6.46
CA SER A 44 -8.04 -6.32 6.39
C SER A 44 -8.44 -5.69 5.06
N GLU A 45 -9.06 -6.54 4.26
CA GLU A 45 -9.78 -6.24 3.05
C GLU A 45 -10.73 -5.05 3.24
N GLU A 46 -10.75 -4.16 2.25
CA GLU A 46 -11.82 -3.20 1.98
C GLU A 46 -12.18 -2.23 3.13
N GLY A 47 -11.60 -1.01 3.07
CA GLY A 47 -12.42 0.17 3.38
C GLY A 47 -12.02 1.08 4.54
N GLU A 48 -10.83 0.99 5.13
CA GLU A 48 -10.48 1.96 6.17
C GLU A 48 -9.07 2.53 5.99
N LEU A 49 -8.96 3.51 5.07
CA LEU A 49 -7.97 4.57 5.21
C LEU A 49 -8.32 5.41 6.45
N THR A 50 -8.12 4.86 7.66
CA THR A 50 -7.90 5.72 8.82
C THR A 50 -6.51 6.31 8.68
N LYS A 51 -6.47 7.44 7.97
CA LYS A 51 -5.47 8.49 8.15
C LYS A 51 -5.49 8.82 9.65
N ARG A 52 -4.64 8.17 10.44
CA ARG A 52 -4.24 8.74 11.73
C ARG A 52 -3.39 9.96 11.41
N GLU A 53 -4.07 11.09 11.23
CA GLU A 53 -3.41 12.38 11.37
C GLU A 53 -2.89 12.49 12.79
N PRO A 54 -1.74 13.15 12.99
CA PRO A 54 -1.16 13.32 14.30
C PRO A 54 -2.10 14.21 15.11
N GLU A 55 -2.62 13.71 16.23
CA GLU A 55 -3.24 14.57 17.24
C GLU A 55 -2.14 15.43 17.89
N GLY A 56 -1.84 16.54 17.22
CA GLY A 56 -1.21 17.71 17.77
C GLY A 56 -2.06 18.91 17.37
N ASP A 57 -2.98 19.34 18.24
CA ASP A 57 -2.86 20.64 18.93
C ASP A 57 -3.99 20.85 19.96
N ALA A 58 -3.57 21.38 21.11
CA ALA A 58 -4.30 22.27 22.03
C ALA A 58 -5.65 21.86 22.64
N GLU A 59 -5.59 21.37 23.88
CA GLU A 59 -6.45 21.90 24.95
C GLU A 59 -5.57 22.43 26.11
N ILE A 60 -5.08 23.67 25.99
CA ILE A 60 -4.85 24.48 27.18
C ILE A 60 -6.24 24.97 27.60
N ALA A 61 -6.90 24.22 28.48
CA ALA A 61 -8.10 24.65 29.16
C ALA A 61 -7.93 24.55 30.68
N LEU A 62 -7.72 25.74 31.26
CA LEU A 62 -8.30 26.23 32.51
C LEU A 62 -7.85 25.65 33.86
N GLY A 63 -7.16 26.50 34.62
CA GLY A 63 -7.61 26.87 35.98
C GLY A 63 -6.87 26.25 37.16
N GLY A 64 -6.38 27.11 38.06
CA GLY A 64 -6.00 26.66 39.40
C GLY A 64 -5.21 27.68 40.22
N ALA A 65 -5.91 28.26 41.21
CA ALA A 65 -5.46 28.99 42.40
C ALA A 65 -5.09 30.48 42.26
#